data_AF-A0A3P7LMJ2-F1
#
_entry.id   AF-A0A3P7LMJ2-F1
#
_cell.length_a   1.000
_cell.length_b   1.000
_cell.length_c   1.000
_cell.angle_alpha   90.00
_cell.angle_beta   90.00
_cell.angle_gamma   90.00
#
_symmetry.space_group_name_H-M   'P 1'
#
loop_
_entity.id
_entity.type
_entity.pdbx_description
1 polymer ?
#
loop_
_entity_poly.entity_id
_entity_poly.type
_entity_poly.pdbx_seq_one_letter_code
_entity_poly.pdbx_strand_id
1 'polypeptide(L)'
;MLCGTSANENAIKTAFIWYMTNRRGGNPPDQKALESSMHQQEPGTPHLSVLGFQGAFHGRSLCMLSVTRSKAIHKVDIPAFDWPIAKFPRYKYPLKDNKAYNDAQDKECLQDVREKIAEWKKKKLITGGYFYGEHMRVKENTKAN
;
A
#
# COMPACT_ATOMS: atom_id res chain seq x y z
N MET A 1 0.48 -23.16 -6.94
CA MET A 1 -0.86 -23.43 -6.38
C MET A 1 -1.81 -22.29 -6.73
N LEU A 2 -3.00 -22.61 -7.24
CA LEU A 2 -4.07 -21.65 -7.54
C LEU A 2 -5.00 -21.55 -6.31
N CYS A 3 -4.91 -20.46 -5.55
CA CYS A 3 -5.76 -20.21 -4.39
C CYS A 3 -5.95 -18.70 -4.15
N GLY A 4 -6.82 -18.31 -3.21
CA GLY A 4 -7.07 -16.89 -2.92
C GLY A 4 -5.81 -16.11 -2.53
N THR A 5 -4.89 -16.74 -1.79
CA THR A 5 -3.60 -16.11 -1.44
C THR A 5 -2.76 -15.82 -2.68
N SER A 6 -2.62 -16.77 -3.60
CA SER A 6 -1.82 -16.56 -4.83
C SER A 6 -2.51 -15.62 -5.81
N ALA A 7 -3.86 -15.56 -5.82
CA ALA A 7 -4.60 -14.55 -6.57
C ALA A 7 -4.25 -13.13 -6.07
N ASN A 8 -4.29 -12.90 -4.75
CA ASN A 8 -3.97 -11.60 -4.17
C ASN A 8 -2.50 -11.20 -4.37
N GLU A 9 -1.55 -12.13 -4.25
CA GLU A 9 -0.14 -11.82 -4.53
C GLU A 9 0.08 -11.39 -5.98
N ASN A 10 -0.55 -12.07 -6.95
CA ASN A 10 -0.45 -11.67 -8.34
C ASN A 10 -1.14 -10.33 -8.60
N ALA A 11 -2.28 -10.05 -7.95
CA ALA A 11 -2.92 -8.75 -8.03
C ALA A 11 -2.00 -7.61 -7.53
N ILE A 12 -1.31 -7.81 -6.40
CA ILE A 12 -0.35 -6.84 -5.86
C ILE A 12 0.85 -6.67 -6.79
N LYS A 13 1.42 -7.75 -7.32
CA LYS A 13 2.51 -7.66 -8.31
C LYS A 13 2.08 -6.86 -9.54
N THR A 14 0.89 -7.13 -10.08
CA THR A 14 0.33 -6.36 -11.21
C THR A 14 0.17 -4.89 -10.85
N ALA A 15 -0.33 -4.57 -9.65
CA ALA A 15 -0.47 -3.19 -9.19
C ALA A 15 0.89 -2.48 -9.06
N PHE A 16 1.92 -3.14 -8.54
CA PHE A 16 3.28 -2.59 -8.48
C PHE A 16 3.89 -2.35 -9.86
N ILE A 17 3.75 -3.31 -10.79
CA ILE A 17 4.22 -3.16 -12.17
C ILE A 17 3.53 -1.99 -12.85
N TRP A 18 2.20 -1.88 -12.72
CA TRP A 18 1.42 -0.77 -13.27
C TRP A 18 1.86 0.57 -12.68
N TYR A 19 1.99 0.65 -11.35
CA TYR A 19 2.41 1.87 -10.65
C TYR A 19 3.79 2.36 -11.13
N MET A 20 4.75 1.44 -11.25
CA MET A 20 6.10 1.79 -11.70
C MET A 20 6.14 2.10 -13.20
N THR A 21 5.32 1.45 -14.02
CA THR A 21 5.19 1.77 -15.45
C THR A 21 4.67 3.19 -15.64
N ASN A 22 3.66 3.61 -14.87
CA ASN A 22 3.19 4.99 -14.89
C ASN A 22 4.26 5.99 -14.44
N ARG A 23 5.04 5.64 -13.41
CA ARG A 23 6.17 6.50 -12.97
C ARG A 23 7.28 6.63 -14.00
N ARG A 24 7.46 5.64 -14.87
CA ARG A 24 8.38 5.71 -16.03
C ARG A 24 7.75 6.39 -17.25
N GLY A 25 6.53 6.93 -17.15
CA GLY A 25 5.82 7.53 -18.28
C GLY A 25 5.40 6.53 -19.36
N GLY A 26 5.15 5.27 -18.98
CA GLY A 26 4.79 4.19 -19.91
C GLY A 26 5.98 3.45 -20.52
N ASN A 27 7.20 3.91 -20.28
CA ASN A 27 8.41 3.28 -20.82
C ASN A 27 8.75 1.96 -20.11
N PRO A 28 9.43 1.04 -20.83
CA PRO A 28 9.98 -0.18 -20.21
C PRO A 28 11.03 0.16 -19.14
N PRO A 29 11.35 -0.78 -18.22
CA PRO A 29 12.49 -0.63 -17.32
C PRO A 29 13.80 -0.44 -18.10
N ASP A 30 14.68 0.42 -17.59
CA ASP A 30 16.03 0.60 -18.14
C ASP A 30 16.98 -0.52 -17.68
N GLN A 31 18.17 -0.57 -18.28
CA GLN A 31 19.18 -1.58 -17.97
C GLN A 31 19.58 -1.57 -16.49
N LYS A 32 19.71 -0.38 -15.88
CA LYS A 32 20.04 -0.23 -14.46
C LYS A 32 18.97 -0.83 -13.55
N ALA A 33 17.69 -0.65 -13.87
CA ALA A 33 16.57 -1.26 -13.15
C ALA A 33 16.56 -2.79 -13.32
N LEU A 34 16.85 -3.30 -14.51
CA LEU A 34 16.95 -4.74 -14.74
C LEU A 34 18.08 -5.36 -13.90
N GLU A 35 19.28 -4.78 -13.93
CA GLU A 35 20.45 -5.27 -13.20
C GLU A 35 20.27 -5.19 -11.68
N SER A 36 19.86 -4.04 -11.15
CA SER A 36 19.65 -3.85 -9.70
C SER A 36 18.55 -4.73 -9.11
N SER A 37 17.54 -5.11 -9.91
CA SER A 37 16.45 -5.99 -9.45
C SER A 37 16.95 -7.37 -9.01
N MET A 38 17.98 -7.90 -9.68
CA MET A 38 18.57 -9.21 -9.38
C MET A 38 19.31 -9.24 -8.04
N HIS A 39 19.58 -8.08 -7.47
CA HIS A 39 20.21 -7.90 -6.16
C HIS A 39 19.28 -7.27 -5.13
N GLN A 40 17.98 -7.18 -5.41
CA GLN A 40 16.97 -6.58 -4.53
C GLN A 40 17.24 -5.09 -4.21
N GLN A 41 17.85 -4.36 -5.15
CA GLN A 41 18.25 -2.95 -4.97
C GLN A 41 17.41 -2.01 -5.84
N GLU A 42 17.33 -0.73 -5.45
CA GLU A 42 16.75 0.32 -6.29
C GLU A 42 17.68 0.65 -7.48
N PRO A 43 17.13 1.05 -8.65
CA PRO A 43 15.70 1.29 -8.91
C PRO A 43 14.89 0.01 -9.27
N GLY A 44 15.53 -1.15 -9.44
CA GLY A 44 14.89 -2.39 -9.89
C GLY A 44 13.90 -3.00 -8.91
N THR A 45 14.19 -2.91 -7.62
CA THR A 45 13.30 -3.33 -6.52
C THR A 45 12.85 -2.11 -5.74
N PRO A 46 11.74 -1.46 -6.13
CA PRO A 46 11.32 -0.21 -5.52
C PRO A 46 10.78 -0.42 -4.10
N HIS A 47 11.05 0.52 -3.21
CA HIS A 47 10.39 0.58 -1.90
C HIS A 47 8.94 1.07 -2.05
N LEU A 48 8.02 0.13 -2.24
CA LEU A 48 6.56 0.34 -2.28
C LEU A 48 5.89 -0.35 -1.10
N SER A 49 4.65 0.06 -0.84
CA SER A 49 3.80 -0.53 0.20
C SER A 49 2.39 -0.77 -0.31
N VAL A 50 1.69 -1.70 0.35
CA VAL A 50 0.25 -1.92 0.18
C VAL A 50 -0.46 -1.54 1.47
N LEU A 51 -1.45 -0.65 1.37
CA LEU A 51 -2.27 -0.28 2.52
C LEU A 51 -3.24 -1.42 2.84
N GLY A 52 -3.17 -1.95 4.06
CA GLY A 52 -4.13 -2.91 4.60
C GLY A 52 -5.09 -2.26 5.59
N PHE A 53 -6.06 -3.03 6.08
CA PHE A 53 -7.03 -2.58 7.08
C PHE A 53 -7.01 -3.44 8.33
N GLN A 54 -7.28 -2.84 9.49
CA GLN A 54 -7.52 -3.59 10.72
C GLN A 54 -8.69 -4.56 10.54
N GLY A 55 -8.58 -5.78 11.07
CA GLY A 55 -9.60 -6.83 10.92
C GLY A 55 -9.54 -7.62 9.59
N ALA A 56 -8.75 -7.19 8.61
CA ALA A 56 -8.71 -7.83 7.29
C ALA A 56 -8.08 -9.23 7.30
N PHE A 57 -8.46 -10.07 6.33
CA PHE A 57 -7.84 -11.38 6.05
C PHE A 57 -7.66 -11.55 4.54
N HIS A 58 -6.41 -11.56 4.07
CA HIS A 58 -6.10 -11.63 2.64
C HIS A 58 -5.24 -12.85 2.25
N GLY A 59 -5.00 -13.77 3.19
CA GLY A 59 -4.16 -14.94 2.97
C GLY A 59 -3.03 -15.02 3.99
N ARG A 60 -2.17 -16.04 3.84
CA ARG A 60 -1.15 -16.39 4.85
C ARG A 60 0.27 -16.51 4.33
N SER A 61 0.51 -16.28 3.04
CA SER A 61 1.87 -16.09 2.54
C SER A 61 2.48 -14.80 3.11
N LEU A 62 3.81 -14.66 3.15
CA LEU A 62 4.48 -13.54 3.83
C LEU A 62 3.96 -12.15 3.39
N CYS A 63 3.78 -11.95 2.08
CA CYS A 63 3.22 -10.72 1.54
C CYS A 63 1.78 -10.50 2.02
N MET A 64 0.89 -11.49 1.83
CA MET A 64 -0.51 -11.33 2.18
C MET A 64 -0.78 -11.30 3.69
N LEU A 65 0.08 -11.96 4.46
CA LEU A 65 0.02 -11.94 5.90
C LEU A 65 0.40 -10.57 6.46
N SER A 66 1.27 -9.83 5.76
CA SER A 66 1.66 -8.46 6.15
C SER A 66 0.47 -7.50 6.14
N VAL A 67 -0.47 -7.66 5.21
CA VAL A 67 -1.72 -6.90 5.14
C VAL A 67 -2.92 -7.56 5.83
N THR A 68 -2.77 -8.78 6.34
CA THR A 68 -3.78 -9.44 7.18
C THR A 68 -3.71 -8.93 8.62
N ARG A 69 -4.84 -8.62 9.24
CA ARG A 69 -4.97 -8.14 10.64
C ARG A 69 -6.17 -8.77 11.34
N SER A 70 -6.35 -10.08 11.14
CA SER A 70 -7.51 -10.84 11.61
C SER A 70 -7.38 -11.32 13.07
N LYS A 71 -6.34 -12.10 13.38
CA LYS A 71 -6.06 -12.65 14.72
C LYS A 71 -4.56 -12.70 14.98
N ALA A 72 -4.13 -12.54 16.23
CA ALA A 72 -2.71 -12.58 16.60
C ALA A 72 -2.06 -13.93 16.28
N ILE A 73 -2.75 -15.05 16.56
CA ILE A 73 -2.23 -16.40 16.30
C ILE A 73 -1.96 -16.68 14.81
N HIS A 74 -2.55 -15.90 13.89
CA HIS A 74 -2.23 -16.04 12.47
C HIS A 74 -0.89 -15.40 12.10
N LYS A 75 -0.29 -14.57 12.97
CA LYS A 75 0.82 -13.66 12.63
C LYS A 75 2.07 -13.79 13.49
N VAL A 76 1.92 -14.23 14.74
CA VAL A 76 3.03 -14.37 15.68
C VAL A 76 4.15 -15.22 15.06
N ASP A 77 5.40 -14.86 15.33
CA ASP A 77 6.62 -15.54 14.85
C ASP A 77 6.88 -15.52 13.33
N ILE A 78 6.10 -14.77 12.56
CA ILE A 78 6.24 -14.68 11.09
C ILE A 78 6.72 -13.28 10.68
N PRO A 79 7.82 -13.15 9.91
CA PRO A 79 8.27 -11.86 9.37
C PRO A 79 7.21 -11.17 8.53
N ALA A 80 7.19 -9.84 8.55
CA ALA A 80 6.21 -9.04 7.81
C ALA A 80 6.85 -7.76 7.25
N PHE A 81 6.25 -7.24 6.19
CA PHE A 81 6.60 -5.94 5.61
C PHE A 81 6.05 -4.79 6.47
N ASP A 82 6.82 -3.72 6.63
CA ASP A 82 6.38 -2.48 7.29
C ASP A 82 5.50 -1.64 6.35
N TRP A 83 4.24 -2.05 6.22
CA TRP A 83 3.24 -1.43 5.37
C TRP A 83 2.12 -0.78 6.17
N PRO A 84 1.46 0.28 5.63
CA PRO A 84 0.46 1.01 6.37
C PRO A 84 -0.77 0.15 6.63
N ILE A 85 -1.31 0.25 7.84
CA ILE A 85 -2.55 -0.40 8.25
C ILE A 85 -3.51 0.68 8.73
N ALA A 86 -4.60 0.86 7.98
CA ALA A 86 -5.64 1.83 8.31
C ALA A 86 -6.76 1.21 9.16
N LYS A 87 -7.55 2.07 9.80
CA LYS A 87 -8.77 1.68 10.51
C LYS A 87 -9.85 1.21 9.53
N PHE A 88 -10.65 0.23 9.97
CA PHE A 88 -11.85 -0.21 9.26
C PHE A 88 -13.09 0.19 10.08
N PRO A 89 -14.14 0.75 9.46
CA PRO A 89 -15.29 1.27 10.20
C PRO A 89 -16.02 0.16 10.96
N ARG A 90 -16.34 0.42 12.23
CA ARG A 90 -17.14 -0.51 13.06
C ARG A 90 -18.52 0.07 13.31
N TYR A 91 -19.49 -0.41 12.54
CA TYR A 91 -20.85 0.08 12.65
C TYR A 91 -21.57 -0.42 13.89
N LYS A 92 -22.46 0.43 14.41
CA LYS A 92 -23.48 0.04 15.37
C LYS A 92 -24.78 -0.30 14.65
N TYR A 93 -25.51 -1.24 15.25
CA TYR A 93 -26.78 -1.77 14.76
C TYR A 93 -27.87 -1.56 15.82
N PRO A 94 -29.14 -1.35 15.43
CA PRO A 94 -29.64 -1.24 14.06
C PRO A 94 -29.13 0.00 13.31
N LEU A 95 -28.93 -0.12 11.99
CA LEU A 95 -28.29 0.94 11.18
C LEU A 95 -29.06 2.26 11.20
N LYS A 96 -30.40 2.19 11.12
CA LYS A 96 -31.30 3.35 11.13
C LYS A 96 -31.13 4.23 12.39
N ASP A 97 -30.89 3.60 13.53
CA ASP A 97 -30.84 4.28 14.83
C ASP A 97 -29.44 4.83 15.13
N ASN A 98 -28.42 4.39 14.37
CA ASN A 98 -27.01 4.72 14.62
C ASN A 98 -26.36 5.48 13.45
N LYS A 99 -27.15 6.08 12.55
CA LYS A 99 -26.65 6.73 11.33
C LYS A 99 -25.56 7.75 11.62
N ALA A 100 -25.77 8.67 12.56
CA ALA A 100 -24.80 9.71 12.90
C ALA A 100 -23.45 9.13 13.38
N TYR A 101 -23.49 8.05 14.16
CA TYR A 101 -22.28 7.36 14.63
C TYR A 101 -21.55 6.66 13.46
N ASN A 102 -22.29 5.93 12.61
CA ASN A 102 -21.72 5.21 11.48
C ASN A 102 -21.12 6.18 10.44
N ASP A 103 -21.81 7.29 10.14
CA ASP A 103 -21.28 8.35 9.27
C ASP A 103 -19.98 8.97 9.83
N ALA A 104 -19.89 9.13 11.16
CA ALA A 104 -18.67 9.62 11.81
C ALA A 104 -17.53 8.59 11.73
N GLN A 105 -17.82 7.29 11.87
CA GLN A 105 -16.85 6.21 11.68
C GLN A 105 -16.29 6.18 10.25
N ASP A 106 -17.13 6.38 9.24
CA ASP A 106 -16.67 6.47 7.85
C ASP A 106 -15.73 7.65 7.64
N LYS A 107 -16.10 8.84 8.16
CA LYS A 107 -15.26 10.04 8.08
C LYS A 107 -13.90 9.83 8.75
N GLU A 108 -13.89 9.24 9.94
CA GLU A 108 -12.67 8.93 10.69
C GLU A 108 -11.78 7.96 9.92
N CYS A 109 -12.33 6.85 9.41
CA CYS A 109 -11.54 5.84 8.70
C CYS A 109 -10.99 6.37 7.36
N LEU A 110 -11.79 7.17 6.63
CA LEU A 110 -11.32 7.81 5.40
C LEU A 110 -10.20 8.83 5.67
N GLN A 111 -10.28 9.56 6.78
CA GLN A 111 -9.22 10.47 7.20
C GLN A 111 -7.94 9.72 7.55
N ASP A 112 -8.03 8.65 8.34
CA ASP A 112 -6.89 7.79 8.68
C ASP A 112 -6.22 7.19 7.43
N VAL A 113 -7.00 6.75 6.44
CA VAL A 113 -6.44 6.29 5.14
C VAL A 113 -5.62 7.39 4.46
N ARG A 114 -6.13 8.63 4.40
CA ARG A 114 -5.41 9.76 3.78
C ARG A 114 -4.10 10.05 4.53
N GLU A 115 -4.16 10.05 5.85
CA GLU A 115 -2.99 10.27 6.72
C GLU A 115 -1.93 9.19 6.54
N LYS A 116 -2.34 7.91 6.49
CA LYS A 116 -1.42 6.79 6.23
C LYS A 116 -0.78 6.87 4.84
N ILE A 117 -1.54 7.24 3.81
CA ILE A 117 -0.97 7.46 2.47
C ILE A 117 0.05 8.62 2.50
N ALA A 118 -0.27 9.73 3.16
CA ALA A 118 0.62 10.88 3.26
C ALA A 118 1.90 10.56 4.08
N GLU A 119 1.76 9.85 5.20
CA GLU A 119 2.86 9.40 6.06
C GLU A 119 3.83 8.51 5.27
N TRP A 120 3.35 7.50 4.54
CA TRP A 120 4.22 6.59 3.78
C TRP A 120 4.86 7.26 2.56
N LYS A 121 4.19 8.22 1.93
CA LYS A 121 4.82 9.07 0.90
C LYS A 121 6.01 9.86 1.48
N LYS A 122 5.89 10.35 2.71
CA LYS A 122 6.97 11.08 3.41
C LYS A 122 8.08 10.15 3.92
N LYS A 123 7.77 8.96 4.45
CA LYS A 123 8.78 8.00 4.93
C LYS A 123 9.82 7.68 3.86
N LYS A 124 9.40 7.58 2.59
CA LYS A 124 10.32 7.38 1.45
C LYS A 124 11.31 8.53 1.26
N LEU A 125 10.98 9.75 1.68
CA LEU A 125 11.91 10.89 1.63
C LEU A 125 12.98 10.83 2.72
N ILE A 126 12.75 10.08 3.80
CA ILE A 126 13.64 10.04 4.98
C ILE A 126 14.61 8.87 4.89
N THR A 127 14.19 7.69 4.41
CA THR A 127 15.08 6.54 4.22
C THR A 127 15.93 6.62 2.95
N GLY A 128 15.56 7.49 2.00
CA GLY A 128 16.35 7.83 0.81
C GLY A 128 17.16 9.12 0.99
N GLY A 129 17.73 9.34 2.18
CA GLY A 129 18.50 10.54 2.56
C GLY A 129 19.79 10.82 1.80
N TYR A 130 19.86 10.48 0.51
CA TYR A 130 20.66 11.19 -0.47
C TYR A 130 19.70 11.87 -1.46
N PHE A 131 19.48 13.16 -1.23
CA PHE A 131 19.05 14.19 -2.18
C PHE A 131 18.58 13.69 -3.56
N TYR A 132 17.27 13.51 -3.76
CA TYR A 132 16.64 13.54 -5.09
C TYR A 132 15.58 14.64 -5.11
N GLY A 133 16.07 15.89 -5.12
CA GLY A 133 15.25 17.11 -5.10
C GLY A 133 14.59 17.49 -6.43
N GLU A 134 14.85 16.82 -7.56
CA GLU A 134 14.45 17.40 -8.86
C GLU A 134 13.64 16.53 -9.84
N HIS A 135 13.35 15.25 -9.56
CA HIS A 135 12.72 14.38 -10.57
C HIS A 135 11.39 13.72 -10.20
N MET A 136 10.73 14.15 -9.11
CA MET A 136 9.35 13.74 -8.81
C MET A 136 8.37 14.91 -8.75
N ARG A 137 8.31 15.72 -9.80
CA ARG A 137 7.03 16.36 -10.14
C ARG A 137 6.17 15.33 -10.87
N VAL A 138 5.28 14.68 -10.13
CA VAL A 138 4.05 14.18 -10.74
C VAL A 138 3.42 15.41 -11.39
N LYS A 139 3.26 15.41 -12.71
CA LYS A 139 2.47 16.44 -13.38
C LYS A 139 1.03 16.28 -12.88
N GLU A 140 0.70 16.95 -11.78
CA GLU A 140 -0.69 17.21 -11.43
C GLU A 140 -1.24 18.08 -12.56
N ASN A 141 -2.04 17.48 -13.44
CA ASN A 141 -2.84 18.20 -14.41
C ASN A 141 -3.84 19.07 -13.65
N THR A 142 -3.41 20.25 -13.22
CA THR A 142 -4.28 21.37 -12.91
C THR A 142 -4.82 21.88 -14.24
N LYS A 143 -5.98 21.33 -14.66
CA LYS A 143 -6.86 22.06 -15.55
C LYS A 143 -7.53 23.15 -14.71
N ALA A 144 -6.92 24.32 -14.69
CA ALA A 144 -7.62 25.55 -14.36
C ALA A 144 -8.46 25.94 -15.58
N ASN A 145 -9.77 26.01 -15.39
CA ASN A 145 -10.70 26.88 -16.11
C ASN A 145 -11.49 27.63 -15.06
#